data_AF-A0A7U8BIH5-F1
#
_entry.id   AF-A0A7U8BIH5-F1
#
_cell.length_a   1.000
_cell.length_b   1.000
_cell.length_c   1.000
_cell.angle_alpha   90.00
_cell.angle_beta   90.00
_cell.angle_gamma   90.00
#
_symmetry.space_group_name_H-M   'P 1'
#
loop_
_entity.id
_entity.type
_entity.pdbx_description
1 polymer ?
#
loop_
_entity_poly.entity_id
_entity_poly.type
_entity_poly.pdbx_seq_one_letter_code
_entity_poly.pdbx_strand_id
1 'polypeptide(L)'
;MIEQASIEQLLQKTDIVDIIAHYVEVKKQGSSYVCVCPFHDDKNPSMHINSIKGFYHCFACKAGGNVFKFVMDYEKLNFVEAVEKVASWSNFSLTYTSQKQDNKKSIIHILPTLNAFYKQNLAKNKEALAYLYKRGLNDEDIRTFELGFAPSSNETLRLLQNEQITQEEALEVGAIKQNENGAYASFINRITFSIYDHKNLLIGFGGRTLDENNMAKYVNSPQSKLFDKSRVFYALNLAKDTIYKQKEMIICEGYMDAIAFHKAGFKNAVAVLGTALGENHIPLIKRLEARVILCFDNDNAGLNAAVRSAHLLSLAKIDGKVVLIEGGKDPAELVASHQEKLLFNILEKGIELGEFYIRSLIASCDLSSALSKQKALEEVQKYTFNLEPLIANSYTTLVANLLGVNINDIKLSKNTRKNINFTNPIKQSKINNISELELLKFLYENNETIGLFKLLSAKEYFLHQDITKAILEQKNFEDPSIRELYEFENIKNLNNLEEFLYAICKINLAYFNKLKSLNLKQAFKKQIYNLLNQNLEKIKKSYQNDEVFLNHLIEVLKSVHFLDDEESLELFLNRLQKNIKDKKAIYYNFEEEVF
;
A
#
# COMPACT_ATOMS: atom_id res chain seq x y z
N MET A 1 -15.59 -21.05 21.63
CA MET A 1 -14.30 -21.20 20.90
C MET A 1 -14.26 -22.63 20.38
N ILE A 2 -13.69 -22.94 19.22
CA ILE A 2 -13.61 -24.33 18.76
C ILE A 2 -12.68 -25.08 19.71
N GLU A 3 -13.06 -26.28 20.16
CA GLU A 3 -12.20 -27.11 20.99
C GLU A 3 -10.97 -27.53 20.20
N GLN A 4 -9.78 -27.36 20.80
CA GLN A 4 -8.51 -27.68 20.14
C GLN A 4 -8.47 -29.15 19.64
N ALA A 5 -8.99 -30.07 20.44
CA ALA A 5 -9.10 -31.49 20.07
C ALA A 5 -9.99 -31.71 18.82
N SER A 6 -11.03 -30.89 18.63
CA SER A 6 -11.90 -30.95 17.45
C SER A 6 -11.18 -30.49 16.18
N ILE A 7 -10.35 -29.45 16.29
CA ILE A 7 -9.53 -28.94 15.19
C ILE A 7 -8.51 -30.00 14.76
N GLU A 8 -7.88 -30.67 15.72
CA GLU A 8 -6.92 -31.74 15.46
C GLU A 8 -7.58 -32.97 14.80
N GLN A 9 -8.76 -33.37 15.27
CA GLN A 9 -9.54 -34.45 14.65
C GLN A 9 -9.97 -34.12 13.23
N LEU A 10 -10.40 -32.88 12.98
CA LEU A 10 -10.73 -32.42 11.63
C LEU A 10 -9.50 -32.48 10.72
N LEU A 11 -8.35 -32.01 11.19
CA LEU A 11 -7.10 -32.02 10.42
C LEU A 11 -6.66 -33.45 10.07
N GLN A 12 -6.83 -34.41 10.98
CA GLN A 12 -6.49 -35.83 10.74
C GLN A 12 -7.43 -36.52 9.75
N LYS A 13 -8.72 -36.15 9.74
CA LYS A 13 -9.73 -36.76 8.85
C LYS A 13 -9.78 -36.12 7.46
N THR A 14 -9.24 -34.92 7.30
CA THR A 14 -9.34 -34.17 6.06
C THR A 14 -8.23 -34.60 5.10
N ASP A 15 -8.60 -35.04 3.90
CA ASP A 15 -7.65 -35.13 2.79
C ASP A 15 -7.44 -33.73 2.18
N ILE A 16 -6.21 -33.23 2.30
CA ILE A 16 -5.83 -31.93 1.74
C ILE A 16 -6.00 -31.87 0.22
N VAL A 17 -5.86 -33.00 -0.49
CA VAL A 17 -6.00 -33.08 -1.95
C VAL A 17 -7.44 -32.79 -2.33
N ASP A 18 -8.40 -33.41 -1.65
CA ASP A 18 -9.83 -33.24 -1.92
C ASP A 18 -10.23 -31.78 -1.71
N ILE A 19 -9.79 -31.16 -0.63
CA ILE A 19 -10.10 -29.75 -0.35
C ILE A 19 -9.48 -28.82 -1.39
N ILE A 20 -8.22 -29.03 -1.79
CA ILE A 20 -7.58 -28.20 -2.83
C ILE A 20 -8.25 -28.41 -4.20
N ALA A 21 -8.69 -29.63 -4.51
CA ALA A 21 -9.35 -29.98 -5.77
C ALA A 21 -10.70 -29.27 -5.97
N HIS A 22 -11.32 -28.73 -4.92
CA HIS A 22 -12.51 -27.88 -5.04
C HIS A 22 -12.20 -26.51 -5.66
N TYR A 23 -10.95 -26.07 -5.60
CA TYR A 23 -10.54 -24.74 -6.02
C TYR A 23 -9.75 -24.74 -7.33
N VAL A 24 -8.87 -25.73 -7.51
CA VAL A 24 -7.95 -25.82 -8.64
C VAL A 24 -7.87 -27.25 -9.16
N GLU A 25 -7.59 -27.42 -10.44
CA GLU A 25 -7.40 -28.74 -11.03
C GLU A 25 -6.11 -29.39 -10.47
N VAL A 26 -6.27 -30.55 -9.81
CA VAL A 26 -5.17 -31.30 -9.22
C VAL A 26 -4.85 -32.54 -10.05
N LYS A 27 -3.58 -32.75 -10.38
CA LYS A 27 -3.08 -33.89 -11.15
C LYS A 27 -2.19 -34.78 -10.29
N LYS A 28 -2.35 -36.10 -10.42
CA LYS A 28 -1.51 -37.07 -9.72
C LYS A 28 -0.16 -37.20 -10.43
N GLN A 29 0.94 -37.11 -9.68
CA GLN A 29 2.30 -37.26 -10.18
C GLN A 29 3.09 -38.17 -9.25
N GLY A 30 3.16 -39.46 -9.59
CA GLY A 30 3.76 -40.49 -8.74
C GLY A 30 3.00 -40.67 -7.43
N SER A 31 3.71 -40.54 -6.31
CA SER A 31 3.15 -40.62 -4.94
C SER A 31 2.64 -39.28 -4.40
N SER A 32 2.77 -38.20 -5.17
CA SER A 32 2.32 -36.85 -4.79
C SER A 32 1.30 -36.31 -5.80
N TYR A 33 0.73 -35.15 -5.49
CA TYR A 33 -0.15 -34.42 -6.39
C TYR A 33 0.45 -33.07 -6.74
N VAL A 34 0.10 -32.52 -7.90
CA VAL A 34 0.56 -31.23 -8.39
C VAL A 34 -0.57 -30.42 -9.00
N CYS A 35 -0.49 -29.10 -8.90
CA CYS A 35 -1.41 -28.17 -9.55
C CYS A 35 -0.73 -26.83 -9.83
N VAL A 36 -1.37 -26.02 -10.67
CA VAL A 36 -0.98 -24.62 -10.89
C VAL A 36 -1.23 -23.86 -9.58
N CYS A 37 -0.23 -23.09 -9.13
CA CYS A 37 -0.34 -22.40 -7.87
C CYS A 37 -1.32 -21.22 -7.98
N PRO A 38 -2.37 -21.13 -7.16
CA PRO A 38 -3.32 -20.01 -7.21
C PRO A 38 -2.80 -18.73 -6.54
N PHE A 39 -1.61 -18.77 -5.92
CA PHE A 39 -1.08 -17.68 -5.11
C PHE A 39 -0.07 -16.80 -5.85
N HIS A 40 0.23 -17.09 -7.13
CA HIS A 40 1.01 -16.23 -8.02
C HIS A 40 0.58 -16.46 -9.48
N ASP A 41 1.05 -15.61 -10.39
CA ASP A 41 0.80 -15.79 -11.82
C ASP A 41 1.64 -16.96 -12.36
N ASP A 42 0.99 -18.12 -12.47
CA ASP A 42 1.61 -19.40 -12.79
C ASP A 42 0.93 -20.05 -13.99
N LYS A 43 1.74 -20.60 -14.91
CA LYS A 43 1.28 -21.29 -16.10
C LYS A 43 1.61 -22.78 -16.11
N ASN A 44 2.50 -23.22 -15.21
CA ASN A 44 2.95 -24.61 -15.14
C ASN A 44 2.68 -25.14 -13.72
N PRO A 45 2.31 -26.41 -13.51
CA PRO A 45 2.09 -26.92 -12.16
C PRO A 45 3.33 -26.79 -11.26
N SER A 46 3.35 -25.79 -10.38
CA SER A 46 4.48 -25.50 -9.48
C SER A 46 4.19 -25.82 -8.01
N MET A 47 2.92 -26.09 -7.68
CA MET A 47 2.46 -26.40 -6.33
C MET A 47 2.32 -27.91 -6.15
N HIS A 48 3.13 -28.47 -5.26
CA HIS A 48 3.07 -29.87 -4.86
C HIS A 48 2.22 -30.03 -3.61
N ILE A 49 1.45 -31.11 -3.57
CA ILE A 49 0.57 -31.47 -2.47
C ILE A 49 0.95 -32.88 -2.00
N ASN A 50 1.28 -33.01 -0.72
CA ASN A 50 1.57 -34.27 -0.07
C ASN A 50 0.36 -34.70 0.77
N SER A 51 -0.42 -35.66 0.26
CA SER A 51 -1.62 -36.14 0.95
C SER A 51 -1.31 -36.82 2.28
N ILE A 52 -0.23 -37.61 2.35
CA ILE A 52 0.17 -38.36 3.56
C ILE A 52 0.59 -37.41 4.68
N LYS A 53 1.39 -36.39 4.36
CA LYS A 53 1.89 -35.41 5.34
C LYS A 53 0.93 -34.22 5.54
N GLY A 54 -0.16 -34.14 4.78
CA GLY A 54 -1.22 -33.14 4.94
C GLY A 54 -0.78 -31.69 4.68
N PHE A 55 0.18 -31.46 3.78
CA PHE A 55 0.66 -30.11 3.45
C PHE A 55 0.86 -29.91 1.95
N TYR A 56 0.84 -28.64 1.53
CA TYR A 56 1.21 -28.20 0.20
C TYR A 56 2.43 -27.29 0.24
N HIS A 57 3.17 -27.22 -0.85
CA HIS A 57 4.28 -26.29 -1.04
C HIS A 57 4.46 -25.95 -2.53
N CYS A 58 4.50 -24.66 -2.83
CA CYS A 58 4.84 -24.13 -4.15
C CYS A 58 6.34 -23.85 -4.26
N PHE A 59 6.99 -24.47 -5.24
CA PHE A 59 8.44 -24.32 -5.41
C PHE A 59 8.85 -22.98 -6.03
N ALA A 60 7.92 -22.30 -6.71
CA ALA A 60 8.12 -20.99 -7.32
C ALA A 60 7.97 -19.85 -6.30
N CYS A 61 6.78 -19.67 -5.71
CA CYS A 61 6.49 -18.55 -4.80
C CYS A 61 6.70 -18.86 -3.31
N LYS A 62 7.09 -20.10 -2.95
CA LYS A 62 7.31 -20.56 -1.57
C LYS A 62 6.05 -20.60 -0.68
N ALA A 63 4.86 -20.36 -1.22
CA ALA A 63 3.62 -20.56 -0.48
C ALA A 63 3.51 -22.02 -0.02
N GLY A 64 3.16 -22.24 1.24
CA GLY A 64 3.04 -23.59 1.80
C GLY A 64 2.35 -23.60 3.15
N GLY A 65 1.76 -24.75 3.49
CA GLY A 65 1.04 -24.93 4.75
C GLY A 65 0.12 -26.14 4.73
N ASN A 66 -0.69 -26.27 5.77
CA ASN A 66 -1.74 -27.29 5.85
C ASN A 66 -3.03 -26.83 5.14
N VAL A 67 -4.05 -27.68 5.18
CA VAL A 67 -5.35 -27.41 4.54
C VAL A 67 -6.02 -26.13 5.03
N PHE A 68 -5.91 -25.80 6.32
CA PHE A 68 -6.47 -24.54 6.84
C PHE A 68 -5.72 -23.34 6.27
N LYS A 69 -4.39 -23.39 6.26
CA LYS A 69 -3.56 -22.32 5.68
C LYS A 69 -3.86 -22.12 4.20
N PHE A 70 -4.05 -23.20 3.44
CA PHE A 70 -4.48 -23.13 2.04
C PHE A 70 -5.81 -22.37 1.91
N VAL A 71 -6.84 -22.78 2.64
CA VAL A 71 -8.19 -22.16 2.58
C VAL A 71 -8.16 -20.72 3.09
N MET A 72 -7.38 -20.42 4.13
CA MET A 72 -7.16 -19.05 4.61
C MET A 72 -6.57 -18.19 3.51
N ASP A 73 -5.53 -18.66 2.82
CA ASP A 73 -4.84 -17.88 1.80
C ASP A 73 -5.64 -17.80 0.50
N TYR A 74 -6.43 -18.82 0.18
CA TYR A 74 -7.26 -18.87 -1.02
C TYR A 74 -8.54 -18.05 -0.86
N GLU A 75 -9.34 -18.32 0.17
CA GLU A 75 -10.62 -17.64 0.44
C GLU A 75 -10.48 -16.39 1.33
N LYS A 76 -9.26 -16.03 1.75
CA LYS A 76 -8.96 -14.86 2.60
C LYS A 76 -9.68 -14.91 3.96
N LEU A 77 -9.79 -16.12 4.50
CA LEU A 77 -10.43 -16.41 5.78
C LEU A 77 -9.43 -16.33 6.95
N ASN A 78 -9.92 -16.00 8.15
CA ASN A 78 -9.14 -16.21 9.36
C ASN A 78 -9.11 -17.70 9.75
N PHE A 79 -8.28 -18.07 10.74
CA PHE A 79 -8.09 -19.47 11.11
C PHE A 79 -9.39 -20.18 11.51
N VAL A 80 -10.22 -19.56 12.35
CA VAL A 80 -11.50 -20.14 12.80
C VAL A 80 -12.43 -20.36 11.61
N GLU A 81 -12.49 -19.40 10.70
CA GLU A 81 -13.33 -19.45 9.50
C GLU A 81 -12.87 -20.54 8.53
N ALA A 82 -11.55 -20.68 8.33
CA ALA A 82 -11.00 -21.75 7.50
C ALA A 82 -11.25 -23.14 8.10
N VAL A 83 -11.16 -23.26 9.44
CA VAL A 83 -11.52 -24.49 10.15
C VAL A 83 -13.00 -24.83 9.95
N GLU A 84 -13.91 -23.87 10.09
CA GLU A 84 -15.35 -24.05 9.84
C GLU A 84 -15.66 -24.44 8.39
N LYS A 85 -14.95 -23.83 7.42
CA LYS A 85 -15.14 -24.13 6.00
C LYS A 85 -14.67 -25.53 5.64
N VAL A 86 -13.48 -25.93 6.11
CA VAL A 86 -12.95 -27.28 5.93
C VAL A 86 -13.85 -28.30 6.61
N ALA A 87 -14.37 -28.01 7.81
CA ALA A 87 -15.33 -28.87 8.50
C ALA A 87 -16.60 -29.11 7.66
N SER A 88 -17.15 -28.04 7.07
CA SER A 88 -18.32 -28.15 6.19
C SER A 88 -18.08 -29.03 4.97
N TRP A 89 -16.89 -28.98 4.37
CA TRP A 89 -16.57 -29.78 3.19
C TRP A 89 -16.22 -31.22 3.52
N SER A 90 -15.58 -31.44 4.67
CA SER A 90 -15.31 -32.77 5.21
C SER A 90 -16.53 -33.41 5.89
N ASN A 91 -17.72 -32.78 5.83
CA ASN A 91 -18.93 -33.18 6.56
C ASN A 91 -18.67 -33.51 8.04
N PHE A 92 -17.81 -32.71 8.67
CA PHE A 92 -17.36 -32.88 10.05
C PHE A 92 -18.06 -31.89 10.97
N SER A 93 -18.65 -32.38 12.06
CA SER A 93 -19.25 -31.53 13.09
C SER A 93 -18.19 -31.09 14.09
N LEU A 94 -17.90 -29.79 14.13
CA LEU A 94 -16.99 -29.19 15.10
C LEU A 94 -17.61 -29.14 16.50
N THR A 95 -16.81 -29.40 17.53
CA THR A 95 -17.18 -29.18 18.93
C THR A 95 -16.66 -27.82 19.41
N TYR A 96 -17.50 -27.11 20.15
CA TYR A 96 -17.22 -25.77 20.65
C TYR A 96 -17.32 -25.76 22.17
N THR A 97 -16.44 -25.02 22.82
CA THR A 97 -16.40 -24.81 24.28
C THR A 97 -17.63 -24.06 24.83
N SER A 98 -18.67 -23.83 24.03
CA SER A 98 -19.94 -23.22 24.43
C SER A 98 -21.05 -23.60 23.43
N GLN A 99 -22.14 -24.20 23.89
CA GLN A 99 -23.35 -24.50 23.10
C GLN A 99 -24.00 -23.22 22.54
N LYS A 100 -23.49 -22.68 21.43
CA LYS A 100 -24.03 -21.44 20.82
C LYS A 100 -24.27 -21.54 19.31
N GLN A 101 -24.30 -22.73 18.73
CA GLN A 101 -24.23 -22.86 17.27
C GLN A 101 -25.48 -23.36 16.53
N ASP A 102 -26.52 -23.85 17.21
CA ASP A 102 -27.75 -24.22 16.49
C ASP A 102 -28.56 -23.00 16.00
N ASN A 103 -28.47 -21.83 16.67
CA ASN A 103 -29.23 -20.64 16.25
C ASN A 103 -28.64 -19.87 15.05
N LYS A 104 -27.37 -20.10 14.67
CA LYS A 104 -26.69 -19.29 13.65
C LYS A 104 -27.20 -19.56 12.22
N LYS A 105 -27.60 -20.81 11.91
CA LYS A 105 -28.19 -21.14 10.60
C LYS A 105 -29.62 -20.59 10.46
N SER A 106 -30.34 -20.40 11.57
CA SER A 106 -31.69 -19.82 11.54
C SER A 106 -31.66 -18.35 11.15
N ILE A 107 -30.91 -17.48 11.82
CA ILE A 107 -31.13 -16.03 11.66
C ILE A 107 -30.61 -15.40 10.35
N ILE A 108 -29.68 -16.05 9.63
CA ILE A 108 -29.00 -15.45 8.47
C ILE A 108 -29.91 -15.27 7.24
N HIS A 109 -31.05 -15.98 7.17
CA HIS A 109 -31.98 -15.85 6.05
C HIS A 109 -32.94 -14.65 6.19
N ILE A 110 -33.07 -14.09 7.40
CA ILE A 110 -34.06 -13.04 7.71
C ILE A 110 -33.81 -11.77 6.88
N LEU A 111 -32.56 -11.29 6.84
CA LEU A 111 -32.21 -10.09 6.08
C LEU A 111 -32.34 -10.31 4.56
N PRO A 112 -31.90 -11.45 3.97
CA PRO A 112 -32.23 -11.80 2.59
C PRO A 112 -33.73 -11.80 2.25
N THR A 113 -34.56 -12.37 3.13
CA THR A 113 -36.04 -12.35 2.96
C THR A 113 -36.58 -10.92 2.94
N LEU A 114 -36.13 -10.07 3.87
CA LEU A 114 -36.49 -8.65 3.88
C LEU A 114 -36.01 -7.92 2.63
N ASN A 115 -34.79 -8.18 2.17
CA ASN A 115 -34.25 -7.54 0.97
C ASN A 115 -35.06 -7.90 -0.29
N ALA A 116 -35.45 -9.17 -0.44
CA ALA A 116 -36.32 -9.59 -1.53
C ALA A 116 -37.66 -8.84 -1.50
N PHE A 117 -38.27 -8.71 -0.32
CA PHE A 117 -39.49 -7.92 -0.12
C PHE A 117 -39.29 -6.44 -0.46
N TYR A 118 -38.21 -5.82 0.02
CA TYR A 118 -37.91 -4.41 -0.25
C TYR A 118 -37.65 -4.14 -1.73
N LYS A 119 -36.94 -5.03 -2.44
CA LYS A 119 -36.75 -4.94 -3.90
C LYS A 119 -38.08 -5.01 -4.66
N GLN A 120 -38.98 -5.91 -4.24
CA GLN A 120 -40.31 -6.01 -4.83
C GLN A 120 -41.14 -4.74 -4.61
N ASN A 121 -41.04 -4.13 -3.42
CA ASN A 121 -41.73 -2.88 -3.11
C ASN A 121 -41.17 -1.70 -3.90
N LEU A 122 -39.84 -1.63 -4.09
CA LEU A 122 -39.22 -0.58 -4.91
C LEU A 122 -39.75 -0.62 -6.34
N ALA A 123 -39.84 -1.82 -6.95
CA ALA A 123 -40.36 -1.99 -8.30
C ALA A 123 -41.81 -1.47 -8.48
N LYS A 124 -42.59 -1.42 -7.39
CA LYS A 124 -43.97 -0.93 -7.37
C LYS A 124 -44.07 0.55 -6.97
N ASN A 125 -43.01 1.12 -6.38
CA ASN A 125 -43.01 2.48 -5.86
C ASN A 125 -42.46 3.47 -6.90
N LYS A 126 -43.37 4.08 -7.66
CA LYS A 126 -43.04 5.05 -8.72
C LYS A 126 -42.30 6.28 -8.21
N GLU A 127 -42.61 6.75 -7.01
CA GLU A 127 -41.98 7.93 -6.40
C GLU A 127 -40.52 7.66 -6.05
N ALA A 128 -40.25 6.53 -5.39
CA ALA A 128 -38.90 6.11 -5.04
C ALA A 128 -38.04 5.87 -6.28
N LEU A 129 -38.60 5.23 -7.32
CA LEU A 129 -37.91 5.04 -8.61
C LEU A 129 -37.61 6.37 -9.29
N ALA A 130 -38.59 7.28 -9.37
CA ALA A 130 -38.39 8.60 -9.95
C ALA A 130 -37.29 9.39 -9.23
N TYR A 131 -37.21 9.29 -7.90
CA TYR A 131 -36.12 9.88 -7.12
C TYR A 131 -34.75 9.29 -7.51
N LEU A 132 -34.63 7.95 -7.60
CA LEU A 132 -33.36 7.29 -7.96
C LEU A 132 -32.92 7.66 -9.38
N TYR A 133 -33.84 7.67 -10.34
CA TYR A 133 -33.56 8.09 -11.72
C TYR A 133 -33.16 9.56 -11.80
N LYS A 134 -33.82 10.44 -11.06
CA LYS A 134 -33.43 11.86 -10.95
C LYS A 134 -32.01 12.01 -10.37
N ARG A 135 -31.58 11.09 -9.51
CA ARG A 135 -30.21 11.03 -8.97
C ARG A 135 -29.21 10.33 -9.91
N GLY A 136 -29.61 9.98 -11.13
CA GLY A 136 -28.72 9.48 -12.18
C GLY A 136 -28.52 7.96 -12.21
N LEU A 137 -29.29 7.20 -11.43
CA LEU A 137 -29.23 5.73 -11.45
C LEU A 137 -30.10 5.18 -12.58
N ASN A 138 -29.76 3.98 -13.05
CA ASN A 138 -30.60 3.19 -13.95
C ASN A 138 -30.97 1.83 -13.31
N ASP A 139 -31.76 1.02 -14.03
CA ASP A 139 -32.22 -0.28 -13.53
C ASP A 139 -31.08 -1.29 -13.28
N GLU A 140 -29.97 -1.18 -14.01
CA GLU A 140 -28.79 -1.99 -13.78
C GLU A 140 -28.09 -1.60 -12.49
N ASP A 141 -27.96 -0.31 -12.19
CA ASP A 141 -27.40 0.20 -10.93
C ASP A 141 -28.29 -0.28 -9.76
N ILE A 142 -29.60 -0.09 -9.86
CA ILE A 142 -30.58 -0.52 -8.85
C ILE A 142 -30.46 -2.02 -8.55
N ARG A 143 -30.33 -2.85 -9.60
CA ARG A 143 -30.18 -4.30 -9.47
C ARG A 143 -28.82 -4.69 -8.89
N THR A 144 -27.73 -4.08 -9.37
CA THR A 144 -26.36 -4.38 -8.95
C THR A 144 -26.13 -4.08 -7.48
N PHE A 145 -26.65 -2.95 -7.00
CA PHE A 145 -26.53 -2.52 -5.61
C PHE A 145 -27.65 -3.05 -4.70
N GLU A 146 -28.54 -3.88 -5.25
CA GLU A 146 -29.68 -4.46 -4.55
C GLU A 146 -30.49 -3.41 -3.75
N LEU A 147 -30.83 -2.31 -4.43
CA LEU A 147 -31.63 -1.25 -3.82
C LEU A 147 -33.09 -1.70 -3.66
N GLY A 148 -33.70 -1.29 -2.56
CA GLY A 148 -35.09 -1.64 -2.23
C GLY A 148 -35.88 -0.46 -1.67
N PHE A 149 -37.10 -0.72 -1.24
CA PHE A 149 -37.96 0.23 -0.53
C PHE A 149 -38.59 -0.44 0.68
N ALA A 150 -38.24 0.02 1.87
CA ALA A 150 -38.88 -0.36 3.11
C ALA A 150 -40.23 0.38 3.23
N PRO A 151 -41.36 -0.34 3.30
CA PRO A 151 -42.69 0.25 3.34
C PRO A 151 -43.05 0.67 4.77
N SER A 152 -44.34 0.67 5.12
CA SER A 152 -44.78 0.93 6.49
C SER A 152 -44.25 -0.13 7.47
N SER A 153 -44.16 0.24 8.75
CA SER A 153 -43.73 -0.70 9.82
C SER A 153 -44.63 -1.95 9.85
N ASN A 154 -45.94 -1.77 9.73
CA ASN A 154 -46.92 -2.86 9.83
C ASN A 154 -46.75 -3.89 8.70
N GLU A 155 -46.44 -3.46 7.48
CA GLU A 155 -46.20 -4.37 6.37
C GLU A 155 -44.94 -5.21 6.57
N THR A 156 -43.87 -4.60 7.09
CA THR A 156 -42.63 -5.32 7.41
C THR A 156 -42.87 -6.32 8.55
N LEU A 157 -43.57 -5.94 9.62
CA LEU A 157 -43.91 -6.84 10.71
C LEU A 157 -44.79 -8.01 10.25
N ARG A 158 -45.75 -7.74 9.35
CA ARG A 158 -46.60 -8.77 8.75
C ARG A 158 -45.81 -9.77 7.92
N LEU A 159 -44.82 -9.30 7.15
CA LEU A 159 -43.91 -10.21 6.43
C LEU A 159 -43.19 -11.14 7.41
N LEU A 160 -42.57 -10.59 8.45
CA LEU A 160 -41.84 -11.38 9.44
C LEU A 160 -42.75 -12.43 10.10
N GLN A 161 -43.98 -12.05 10.44
CA GLN A 161 -44.98 -12.98 11.00
C GLN A 161 -45.36 -14.09 10.01
N ASN A 162 -45.59 -13.77 8.74
CA ASN A 162 -45.95 -14.75 7.72
C ASN A 162 -44.82 -15.75 7.45
N GLU A 163 -43.58 -15.28 7.53
CA GLU A 163 -42.35 -16.09 7.39
C GLU A 163 -41.99 -16.83 8.69
N GLN A 164 -42.85 -16.75 9.71
CA GLN A 164 -42.67 -17.41 11.02
C GLN A 164 -41.39 -16.99 11.75
N ILE A 165 -40.89 -15.78 11.45
CA ILE A 165 -39.72 -15.21 12.12
C ILE A 165 -40.16 -14.61 13.44
N THR A 166 -39.55 -15.06 14.53
CA THR A 166 -39.90 -14.56 15.87
C THR A 166 -39.42 -13.12 16.08
N GLN A 167 -40.07 -12.40 17.00
CA GLN A 167 -39.67 -11.04 17.35
C GLN A 167 -38.22 -11.00 17.89
N GLU A 168 -37.82 -12.02 18.63
CA GLU A 168 -36.47 -12.15 19.20
C GLU A 168 -35.41 -12.29 18.09
N GLU A 169 -35.64 -13.16 17.10
CA GLU A 169 -34.76 -13.32 15.95
C GLU A 169 -34.68 -12.05 15.10
N ALA A 170 -35.82 -11.36 14.91
CA ALA A 170 -35.87 -10.11 14.16
C ALA A 170 -35.12 -8.97 14.88
N LEU A 171 -35.19 -8.89 16.20
CA LEU A 171 -34.38 -7.96 17.01
C LEU A 171 -32.89 -8.30 16.92
N GLU A 172 -32.55 -9.59 16.98
CA GLU A 172 -31.18 -10.10 16.96
C GLU A 172 -30.39 -9.71 15.70
N VAL A 173 -31.06 -9.67 14.55
CA VAL A 173 -30.47 -9.23 13.27
C VAL A 173 -30.67 -7.73 13.00
N GLY A 174 -31.45 -7.05 13.82
CA GLY A 174 -31.73 -5.61 13.67
C GLY A 174 -32.80 -5.29 12.62
N ALA A 175 -33.64 -6.25 12.24
CA ALA A 175 -34.78 -6.04 11.34
C ALA A 175 -35.85 -5.13 11.96
N ILE A 176 -35.99 -5.20 13.28
CA ILE A 176 -36.93 -4.40 14.07
C ILE A 176 -36.21 -3.72 15.25
N LYS A 177 -36.87 -2.73 15.83
CA LYS A 177 -36.52 -2.05 17.07
C LYS A 177 -37.69 -2.14 18.04
N GLN A 178 -37.43 -1.85 19.31
CA GLN A 178 -38.46 -1.86 20.35
C GLN A 178 -38.43 -0.54 21.12
N ASN A 179 -39.61 0.00 21.42
CA ASN A 179 -39.81 1.13 22.32
C ASN A 179 -40.98 0.83 23.28
N GLU A 180 -41.40 1.83 24.05
CA GLU A 180 -42.51 1.73 25.01
C GLU A 180 -43.85 1.34 24.34
N ASN A 181 -44.03 1.68 23.06
CA ASN A 181 -45.23 1.38 22.28
C ASN A 181 -45.18 0.02 21.55
N GLY A 182 -44.10 -0.74 21.71
CA GLY A 182 -43.92 -2.07 21.13
C GLY A 182 -42.82 -2.15 20.06
N ALA A 183 -42.86 -3.25 19.30
CA ALA A 183 -41.91 -3.50 18.21
C ALA A 183 -42.32 -2.75 16.93
N TYR A 184 -41.33 -2.23 16.22
CA TYR A 184 -41.52 -1.55 14.94
C TYR A 184 -40.33 -1.82 14.00
N ALA A 185 -40.56 -1.72 12.70
CA ALA A 185 -39.52 -1.95 11.69
C ALA A 185 -38.36 -0.97 11.83
N SER A 186 -37.12 -1.44 11.64
CA SER A 186 -35.92 -0.58 11.68
C SER A 186 -35.93 0.50 10.61
N PHE A 187 -36.58 0.24 9.48
CA PHE A 187 -36.73 1.15 8.33
C PHE A 187 -38.21 1.30 8.00
N ILE A 188 -38.65 2.55 7.82
CA ILE A 188 -40.04 2.90 7.54
C ILE A 188 -40.03 3.97 6.45
N ASN A 189 -40.70 3.71 5.32
CA ASN A 189 -40.81 4.61 4.16
C ASN A 189 -39.45 5.14 3.67
N ARG A 190 -38.51 4.21 3.44
CA ARG A 190 -37.13 4.54 3.04
C ARG A 190 -36.69 3.70 1.85
N ILE A 191 -35.93 4.31 0.94
CA ILE A 191 -35.10 3.56 0.00
C ILE A 191 -34.01 2.86 0.79
N THR A 192 -33.83 1.56 0.57
CA THR A 192 -32.86 0.73 1.29
C THR A 192 -31.63 0.44 0.43
N PHE A 193 -30.46 0.47 1.07
CA PHE A 193 -29.17 0.13 0.47
C PHE A 193 -28.64 -1.13 1.17
N SER A 194 -28.53 -2.23 0.45
CA SER A 194 -28.12 -3.52 1.04
C SER A 194 -26.63 -3.50 1.43
N ILE A 195 -26.31 -3.87 2.68
CA ILE A 195 -24.94 -3.84 3.21
C ILE A 195 -24.45 -5.26 3.44
N TYR A 196 -23.35 -5.59 2.78
CA TYR A 196 -22.73 -6.91 2.85
C TYR A 196 -21.42 -6.85 3.63
N ASP A 197 -21.10 -7.93 4.34
CA ASP A 197 -19.77 -8.11 4.91
C ASP A 197 -18.75 -8.58 3.85
N HIS A 198 -17.50 -8.79 4.29
CA HIS A 198 -16.43 -9.29 3.44
C HIS A 198 -16.68 -10.69 2.83
N LYS A 199 -17.59 -11.47 3.41
CA LYS A 199 -18.01 -12.81 2.94
C LYS A 199 -19.22 -12.76 2.02
N ASN A 200 -19.68 -11.56 1.64
CA ASN A 200 -20.91 -11.35 0.88
C ASN A 200 -22.17 -11.83 1.62
N LEU A 201 -22.13 -11.88 2.97
CA LEU A 201 -23.34 -12.07 3.76
C LEU A 201 -24.05 -10.71 3.89
N LEU A 202 -25.34 -10.67 3.59
CA LEU A 202 -26.17 -9.50 3.85
C LEU A 202 -26.34 -9.34 5.37
N ILE A 203 -25.77 -8.27 5.91
CA ILE A 203 -25.71 -8.03 7.35
C ILE A 203 -26.55 -6.86 7.83
N GLY A 204 -27.02 -5.99 6.92
CA GLY A 204 -27.88 -4.87 7.28
C GLY A 204 -28.25 -4.02 6.08
N PHE A 205 -28.83 -2.85 6.37
CA PHE A 205 -29.24 -1.88 5.36
C PHE A 205 -28.85 -0.45 5.75
N GLY A 206 -28.63 0.38 4.75
CA GLY A 206 -28.80 1.83 4.83
C GLY A 206 -30.23 2.20 4.43
N GLY A 207 -30.71 3.36 4.87
CA GLY A 207 -32.07 3.82 4.64
C GLY A 207 -32.17 5.32 4.38
N ARG A 208 -32.57 5.72 3.17
CA ARG A 208 -32.80 7.11 2.77
C ARG A 208 -34.29 7.43 2.77
N THR A 209 -34.69 8.44 3.54
CA THR A 209 -36.06 8.99 3.51
C THR A 209 -36.27 9.83 2.25
N LEU A 210 -37.50 9.76 1.71
CA LEU A 210 -37.97 10.65 0.65
C LEU A 210 -38.52 11.97 1.22
N ASP A 211 -38.96 11.97 2.48
CA ASP A 211 -39.40 13.18 3.18
C ASP A 211 -38.23 14.13 3.42
N GLU A 212 -38.25 15.28 2.76
CA GLU A 212 -37.22 16.33 2.84
C GLU A 212 -37.21 17.02 4.22
N ASN A 213 -38.33 17.01 4.95
CA ASN A 213 -38.43 17.62 6.28
C ASN A 213 -37.82 16.75 7.38
N ASN A 214 -37.50 15.50 7.08
CA ASN A 214 -36.91 14.60 8.04
C ASN A 214 -35.42 14.91 8.23
N MET A 215 -35.06 15.39 9.43
CA MET A 215 -33.68 15.77 9.77
C MET A 215 -32.68 14.62 9.63
N ALA A 216 -33.09 13.37 9.86
CA ALA A 216 -32.25 12.18 9.69
C ALA A 216 -32.38 11.62 8.26
N LYS A 217 -31.73 12.33 7.32
CA LYS A 217 -31.75 12.03 5.90
C LYS A 217 -31.38 10.57 5.60
N TYR A 218 -30.31 10.07 6.21
CA TYR A 218 -29.89 8.67 6.13
C TYR A 218 -29.86 8.04 7.53
N VAL A 219 -30.21 6.76 7.59
CA VAL A 219 -30.08 5.92 8.79
C VAL A 219 -29.47 4.57 8.40
N ASN A 220 -28.79 3.92 9.33
CA ASN A 220 -28.25 2.58 9.14
C ASN A 220 -28.99 1.59 10.05
N SER A 221 -28.83 0.30 9.76
CA SER A 221 -29.26 -0.77 10.67
C SER A 221 -28.74 -0.51 12.09
N PRO A 222 -29.52 -0.84 13.14
CA PRO A 222 -28.99 -0.80 14.50
C PRO A 222 -27.85 -1.81 14.65
N GLN A 223 -26.98 -1.57 15.63
CA GLN A 223 -25.98 -2.57 16.02
C GLN A 223 -26.69 -3.89 16.34
N SER A 224 -26.25 -4.99 15.73
CA SER A 224 -26.90 -6.30 15.86
C SER A 224 -25.86 -7.41 15.90
N LYS A 225 -26.28 -8.67 16.00
CA LYS A 225 -25.33 -9.80 15.91
C LYS A 225 -24.68 -9.93 14.53
N LEU A 226 -25.33 -9.41 13.48
CA LEU A 226 -24.83 -9.43 12.11
C LEU A 226 -24.16 -8.11 11.72
N PHE A 227 -24.66 -6.97 12.22
CA PHE A 227 -24.23 -5.65 11.80
C PHE A 227 -23.37 -4.92 12.84
N ASP A 228 -22.13 -4.59 12.47
CA ASP A 228 -21.27 -3.65 13.17
C ASP A 228 -20.81 -2.55 12.22
N LYS A 229 -21.41 -1.36 12.35
CA LYS A 229 -21.12 -0.19 11.51
C LYS A 229 -19.66 0.24 11.56
N SER A 230 -18.93 -0.09 12.63
CA SER A 230 -17.54 0.34 12.82
C SER A 230 -16.52 -0.53 12.09
N ARG A 231 -16.97 -1.63 11.46
CA ARG A 231 -16.10 -2.66 10.87
C ARG A 231 -16.37 -2.93 9.39
N VAL A 232 -17.35 -2.26 8.80
CA VAL A 232 -17.84 -2.59 7.46
C VAL A 232 -17.94 -1.34 6.59
N PHE A 233 -17.72 -1.55 5.29
CA PHE A 233 -17.92 -0.55 4.27
C PHE A 233 -19.08 -0.95 3.37
N TYR A 234 -19.85 0.03 2.92
CA TYR A 234 -20.81 -0.20 1.84
C TYR A 234 -20.08 -0.53 0.52
N ALA A 235 -20.71 -1.35 -0.32
CA ALA A 235 -20.21 -1.81 -1.61
C ALA A 235 -18.92 -2.65 -1.56
N LEU A 236 -18.43 -3.05 -0.38
CA LEU A 236 -17.24 -3.88 -0.27
C LEU A 236 -17.37 -5.21 -1.01
N ASN A 237 -18.54 -5.83 -0.97
CA ASN A 237 -18.82 -7.07 -1.71
C ASN A 237 -18.62 -6.94 -3.23
N LEU A 238 -18.89 -5.75 -3.77
CA LEU A 238 -18.69 -5.42 -5.18
C LEU A 238 -17.26 -4.99 -5.48
N ALA A 239 -16.60 -4.36 -4.51
CA ALA A 239 -15.29 -3.74 -4.71
C ALA A 239 -14.09 -4.64 -4.39
N LYS A 240 -14.26 -5.62 -3.48
CA LYS A 240 -13.15 -6.38 -2.89
C LYS A 240 -12.23 -7.04 -3.92
N ASP A 241 -12.77 -7.61 -4.98
CA ASP A 241 -11.97 -8.31 -6.00
C ASP A 241 -11.14 -7.32 -6.81
N THR A 242 -11.72 -6.16 -7.15
CA THR A 242 -11.02 -5.06 -7.84
C THR A 242 -9.95 -4.45 -6.95
N ILE A 243 -10.26 -4.19 -5.67
CA ILE A 243 -9.31 -3.67 -4.69
C ILE A 243 -8.12 -4.62 -4.57
N TYR A 244 -8.36 -5.94 -4.46
CA TYR A 244 -7.28 -6.91 -4.34
C TYR A 244 -6.38 -6.95 -5.58
N LYS A 245 -6.97 -6.86 -6.78
CA LYS A 245 -6.24 -6.85 -8.05
C LYS A 245 -5.42 -5.57 -8.25
N GLN A 246 -6.00 -4.42 -7.93
CA GLN A 246 -5.37 -3.11 -8.15
C GLN A 246 -4.49 -2.66 -6.98
N LYS A 247 -4.63 -3.30 -5.81
CA LYS A 247 -4.02 -2.89 -4.53
C LYS A 247 -4.36 -1.45 -4.16
N GLU A 248 -5.55 -0.99 -4.52
CA GLU A 248 -6.04 0.35 -4.29
C GLU A 248 -7.53 0.36 -3.96
N MET A 249 -7.92 1.14 -2.95
CA MET A 249 -9.29 1.31 -2.49
C MET A 249 -9.64 2.80 -2.44
N ILE A 250 -10.77 3.18 -3.02
CA ILE A 250 -11.34 4.54 -2.86
C ILE A 250 -12.35 4.47 -1.72
N ILE A 251 -12.23 5.36 -0.73
CA ILE A 251 -13.17 5.48 0.38
C ILE A 251 -13.86 6.84 0.30
N CYS A 252 -15.19 6.81 0.13
CA CYS A 252 -16.06 7.97 0.12
C CYS A 252 -17.03 8.00 1.31
N GLU A 253 -17.82 9.07 1.44
CA GLU A 253 -18.72 9.25 2.59
C GLU A 253 -20.07 8.55 2.43
N GLY A 254 -20.68 8.65 1.24
CA GLY A 254 -22.07 8.25 1.04
C GLY A 254 -22.27 7.01 0.18
N TYR A 255 -23.43 6.38 0.36
CA TYR A 255 -23.93 5.31 -0.50
C TYR A 255 -23.96 5.72 -1.98
N MET A 256 -24.45 6.92 -2.26
CA MET A 256 -24.60 7.43 -3.61
C MET A 256 -23.25 7.69 -4.28
N ASP A 257 -22.24 8.12 -3.52
CA ASP A 257 -20.90 8.36 -4.05
C ASP A 257 -20.22 7.05 -4.44
N ALA A 258 -20.36 6.01 -3.61
CA ALA A 258 -19.88 4.67 -3.95
C ALA A 258 -20.54 4.17 -5.25
N ILE A 259 -21.86 4.31 -5.38
CA ILE A 259 -22.57 3.94 -6.61
C ILE A 259 -22.05 4.75 -7.82
N ALA A 260 -21.87 6.06 -7.65
CA ALA A 260 -21.38 6.94 -8.70
C ALA A 260 -19.96 6.58 -9.17
N PHE A 261 -19.04 6.30 -8.24
CA PHE A 261 -17.69 5.84 -8.57
C PHE A 261 -17.73 4.54 -9.39
N HIS A 262 -18.53 3.57 -8.95
CA HIS A 262 -18.69 2.32 -9.69
C HIS A 262 -19.27 2.56 -11.09
N LYS A 263 -20.23 3.48 -11.24
CA LYS A 263 -20.82 3.86 -12.54
C LYS A 263 -19.79 4.51 -13.46
N ALA A 264 -18.89 5.32 -12.90
CA ALA A 264 -17.76 5.92 -13.62
C ALA A 264 -16.60 4.94 -13.92
N GLY A 265 -16.71 3.67 -13.53
CA GLY A 265 -15.71 2.63 -13.80
C GLY A 265 -14.74 2.38 -12.64
N PHE A 266 -14.79 3.15 -11.57
CA PHE A 266 -13.99 2.94 -10.36
C PHE A 266 -14.63 1.87 -9.47
N LYS A 267 -14.51 0.61 -9.91
CA LYS A 267 -15.08 -0.56 -9.22
C LYS A 267 -14.38 -0.91 -7.90
N ASN A 268 -13.37 -0.15 -7.48
CA ASN A 268 -12.66 -0.28 -6.22
C ASN A 268 -13.12 0.71 -5.14
N ALA A 269 -14.25 1.38 -5.34
CA ALA A 269 -14.80 2.35 -4.40
C ALA A 269 -15.73 1.71 -3.36
N VAL A 270 -15.66 2.20 -2.12
CA VAL A 270 -16.52 1.85 -1.00
C VAL A 270 -16.92 3.11 -0.21
N ALA A 271 -17.96 3.02 0.61
CA ALA A 271 -18.34 4.12 1.51
C ALA A 271 -18.27 3.73 2.99
N VAL A 272 -17.86 4.68 3.82
CA VAL A 272 -18.03 4.58 5.28
C VAL A 272 -19.51 4.71 5.65
N LEU A 273 -19.92 4.00 6.71
CA LEU A 273 -21.31 4.03 7.16
C LEU A 273 -21.52 5.05 8.29
N GLY A 274 -21.27 6.33 8.03
CA GLY A 274 -21.39 7.40 9.02
C GLY A 274 -20.37 8.54 8.86
N THR A 275 -19.89 9.09 9.98
CA THR A 275 -19.19 10.40 10.01
C THR A 275 -17.65 10.34 9.91
N ALA A 276 -17.01 9.16 9.92
CA ALA A 276 -15.60 8.97 9.57
C ALA A 276 -15.17 7.49 9.58
N LEU A 277 -14.03 7.21 8.93
CA LEU A 277 -13.26 5.98 9.11
C LEU A 277 -12.76 5.86 10.56
N GLY A 278 -13.02 4.73 11.21
CA GLY A 278 -12.55 4.41 12.56
C GLY A 278 -11.52 3.27 12.63
N GLU A 279 -10.84 3.11 13.77
CA GLU A 279 -9.76 2.12 14.00
C GLU A 279 -10.16 0.68 13.65
N ASN A 280 -11.42 0.32 13.93
CA ASN A 280 -11.97 -1.01 13.68
C ASN A 280 -12.03 -1.39 12.18
N HIS A 281 -11.87 -0.45 11.26
CA HIS A 281 -11.76 -0.74 9.82
C HIS A 281 -10.35 -1.12 9.38
N ILE A 282 -9.32 -0.73 10.14
CA ILE A 282 -7.90 -0.89 9.76
C ILE A 282 -7.53 -2.35 9.48
N PRO A 283 -7.95 -3.35 10.29
CA PRO A 283 -7.63 -4.75 10.00
C PRO A 283 -8.17 -5.22 8.65
N LEU A 284 -9.33 -4.71 8.23
CA LEU A 284 -9.94 -5.06 6.95
C LEU A 284 -9.15 -4.43 5.79
N ILE A 285 -8.78 -3.15 5.89
CA ILE A 285 -7.96 -2.47 4.87
C ILE A 285 -6.61 -3.17 4.71
N LYS A 286 -5.95 -3.51 5.83
CA LYS A 286 -4.67 -4.24 5.82
C LYS A 286 -4.78 -5.62 5.16
N ARG A 287 -5.88 -6.34 5.42
CA ARG A 287 -6.14 -7.66 4.80
C ARG A 287 -6.27 -7.56 3.29
N LEU A 288 -6.83 -6.46 2.79
CA LEU A 288 -6.96 -6.19 1.36
C LEU A 288 -5.64 -5.74 0.71
N GLU A 289 -4.62 -5.41 1.53
CA GLU A 289 -3.32 -4.88 1.08
C GLU A 289 -3.49 -3.65 0.18
N ALA A 290 -4.50 -2.82 0.47
CA ALA A 290 -4.87 -1.69 -0.37
C ALA A 290 -4.19 -0.40 0.09
N ARG A 291 -3.61 0.34 -0.85
CA ARG A 291 -3.41 1.78 -0.67
C ARG A 291 -4.76 2.50 -0.72
N VAL A 292 -4.92 3.57 0.03
CA VAL A 292 -6.22 4.23 0.20
C VAL A 292 -6.26 5.59 -0.49
N ILE A 293 -7.29 5.82 -1.30
CA ILE A 293 -7.68 7.16 -1.76
C ILE A 293 -8.89 7.60 -0.95
N LEU A 294 -8.71 8.60 -0.08
CA LEU A 294 -9.81 9.26 0.61
C LEU A 294 -10.42 10.32 -0.31
N CYS A 295 -11.72 10.20 -0.62
CA CYS A 295 -12.46 11.17 -1.41
C CYS A 295 -13.77 11.52 -0.71
N PHE A 296 -13.68 12.51 0.16
CA PHE A 296 -14.76 12.99 1.04
C PHE A 296 -15.30 14.32 0.53
N ASP A 297 -16.47 14.71 1.03
CA ASP A 297 -17.16 15.93 0.61
C ASP A 297 -16.31 17.15 0.98
N ASN A 298 -16.31 18.15 0.10
CA ASN A 298 -15.53 19.37 0.29
C ASN A 298 -16.29 20.40 1.15
N ASP A 299 -16.89 19.94 2.24
CA ASP A 299 -17.50 20.75 3.28
C ASP A 299 -16.72 20.63 4.60
N ASN A 300 -17.12 21.39 5.62
CA ASN A 300 -16.44 21.35 6.91
C ASN A 300 -16.51 19.96 7.58
N ALA A 301 -17.60 19.21 7.40
CA ALA A 301 -17.75 17.90 8.00
C ALA A 301 -16.85 16.87 7.32
N GLY A 302 -16.86 16.85 5.98
CA GLY A 302 -16.05 15.97 5.15
C GLY A 302 -14.55 16.25 5.26
N LEU A 303 -14.14 17.53 5.28
CA LEU A 303 -12.74 17.89 5.56
C LEU A 303 -12.28 17.40 6.93
N ASN A 304 -13.09 17.60 7.98
CA ASN A 304 -12.78 17.09 9.31
C ASN A 304 -12.71 15.55 9.34
N ALA A 305 -13.59 14.86 8.60
CA ALA A 305 -13.54 13.42 8.46
C ALA A 305 -12.28 12.95 7.71
N ALA A 306 -11.85 13.68 6.67
CA ALA A 306 -10.66 13.38 5.90
C ALA A 306 -9.41 13.55 6.75
N VAL A 307 -9.32 14.63 7.54
CA VAL A 307 -8.21 14.87 8.49
C VAL A 307 -8.09 13.74 9.50
N ARG A 308 -9.19 13.33 10.13
CA ARG A 308 -9.20 12.20 11.08
C ARG A 308 -8.79 10.89 10.41
N SER A 309 -9.29 10.63 9.20
CA SER A 309 -9.03 9.39 8.46
C SER A 309 -7.58 9.33 7.98
N ALA A 310 -7.01 10.44 7.50
CA ALA A 310 -5.62 10.54 7.07
C ALA A 310 -4.64 10.28 8.22
N HIS A 311 -4.89 10.89 9.39
CA HIS A 311 -4.14 10.62 10.61
C HIS A 311 -4.15 9.13 10.99
N LEU A 312 -5.35 8.53 11.03
CA LEU A 312 -5.53 7.14 11.40
C LEU A 312 -4.80 6.19 10.44
N LEU A 313 -4.98 6.38 9.14
CA LEU A 313 -4.37 5.54 8.12
C LEU A 313 -2.84 5.65 8.12
N SER A 314 -2.31 6.86 8.25
CA SER A 314 -0.87 7.06 8.27
C SER A 314 -0.21 6.42 9.51
N LEU A 315 -0.82 6.55 10.70
CA LEU A 315 -0.32 5.85 11.90
C LEU A 315 -0.44 4.33 11.78
N ALA A 316 -1.45 3.85 11.06
CA ALA A 316 -1.63 2.43 10.77
C ALA A 316 -0.64 1.87 9.73
N LYS A 317 0.25 2.71 9.16
CA LYS A 317 1.18 2.35 8.08
C LYS A 317 0.45 1.91 6.80
N ILE A 318 -0.65 2.59 6.48
CA ILE A 318 -1.36 2.39 5.23
C ILE A 318 -1.00 3.56 4.31
N ASP A 319 -0.45 3.22 3.14
CA ASP A 319 -0.13 4.20 2.09
C ASP A 319 -1.41 4.74 1.44
N GLY A 320 -1.36 5.96 0.92
CA GLY A 320 -2.53 6.57 0.32
C GLY A 320 -2.45 8.07 0.08
N LYS A 321 -3.60 8.64 -0.27
CA LYS A 321 -3.75 10.07 -0.52
C LYS A 321 -5.17 10.56 -0.24
N VAL A 322 -5.30 11.86 0.01
CA VAL A 322 -6.56 12.58 0.11
C VAL A 322 -6.80 13.35 -1.17
N VAL A 323 -8.00 13.22 -1.71
CA VAL A 323 -8.46 13.91 -2.92
C VAL A 323 -9.62 14.82 -2.53
N LEU A 324 -9.45 16.11 -2.77
CA LEU A 324 -10.49 17.12 -2.57
C LEU A 324 -11.11 17.47 -3.93
N ILE A 325 -12.43 17.37 -4.05
CA ILE A 325 -13.13 17.79 -5.26
C ILE A 325 -13.38 19.30 -5.18
N GLU A 326 -12.74 20.05 -6.08
CA GLU A 326 -12.91 21.50 -6.17
C GLU A 326 -14.29 21.87 -6.74
N GLY A 327 -14.84 23.01 -6.29
CA GLY A 327 -16.12 23.52 -6.78
C GLY A 327 -17.36 23.00 -6.07
N GLY A 328 -17.20 22.30 -4.94
CA GLY A 328 -18.30 21.91 -4.05
C GLY A 328 -19.19 20.79 -4.57
N LYS A 329 -18.79 20.12 -5.65
CA LYS A 329 -19.51 18.97 -6.22
C LYS A 329 -19.06 17.66 -5.57
N ASP A 330 -19.99 16.75 -5.35
CA ASP A 330 -19.69 15.37 -4.94
C ASP A 330 -19.41 14.46 -6.18
N PRO A 331 -18.85 13.25 -6.00
CA PRO A 331 -18.65 12.31 -7.10
C PRO A 331 -19.94 11.99 -7.86
N ALA A 332 -21.09 11.91 -7.18
CA ALA A 332 -22.38 11.63 -7.79
C ALA A 332 -22.85 12.75 -8.74
N GLU A 333 -22.64 14.01 -8.38
CA GLU A 333 -22.94 15.19 -9.18
C GLU A 333 -22.06 15.28 -10.43
N LEU A 334 -20.76 14.96 -10.29
CA LEU A 334 -19.83 14.91 -11.43
C LEU A 334 -20.22 13.83 -12.44
N VAL A 335 -20.57 12.65 -11.96
CA VAL A 335 -21.00 11.53 -12.81
C VAL A 335 -22.36 11.82 -13.45
N ALA A 336 -23.31 12.39 -12.70
CA ALA A 336 -24.59 12.81 -13.25
C ALA A 336 -24.46 13.90 -14.32
N SER A 337 -23.39 14.69 -14.27
CA SER A 337 -23.07 15.74 -15.25
C SER A 337 -22.19 15.26 -16.42
N HIS A 338 -21.93 13.94 -16.55
CA HIS A 338 -21.05 13.35 -17.57
C HIS A 338 -19.60 13.89 -17.54
N GLN A 339 -19.04 14.06 -16.34
CA GLN A 339 -17.68 14.57 -16.11
C GLN A 339 -16.73 13.50 -15.55
N GLU A 340 -16.86 12.25 -15.98
CA GLU A 340 -16.08 11.11 -15.48
C GLU A 340 -14.57 11.30 -15.73
N LYS A 341 -14.18 11.93 -16.86
CA LYS A 341 -12.78 12.27 -17.16
C LYS A 341 -12.18 13.26 -16.15
N LEU A 342 -12.99 14.22 -15.68
CA LEU A 342 -12.55 15.16 -14.65
C LEU A 342 -12.34 14.43 -13.33
N LEU A 343 -13.28 13.54 -12.96
CA LEU A 343 -13.16 12.71 -11.76
C LEU A 343 -11.88 11.85 -11.78
N PHE A 344 -11.54 11.24 -12.92
CA PHE A 344 -10.28 10.50 -13.10
C PHE A 344 -9.06 11.38 -12.82
N ASN A 345 -8.99 12.55 -13.45
CA ASN A 345 -7.86 13.49 -13.28
C ASN A 345 -7.75 14.00 -11.84
N ILE A 346 -8.88 14.21 -11.16
CA ILE A 346 -8.93 14.64 -9.76
C ILE A 346 -8.37 13.54 -8.85
N LEU A 347 -8.80 12.29 -9.06
CA LEU A 347 -8.30 11.14 -8.29
C LEU A 347 -6.79 10.91 -8.45
N GLU A 348 -6.19 11.27 -9.59
CA GLU A 348 -4.73 11.19 -9.77
C GLU A 348 -3.97 12.20 -8.90
N LYS A 349 -4.48 13.42 -8.75
CA LYS A 349 -3.79 14.58 -8.13
C LYS A 349 -3.90 14.69 -6.60
N GLY A 350 -4.21 13.59 -5.90
CA GLY A 350 -4.34 13.61 -4.44
C GLY A 350 -3.06 13.98 -3.68
N ILE A 351 -3.23 14.48 -2.46
CA ILE A 351 -2.16 14.83 -1.51
C ILE A 351 -1.89 13.62 -0.61
N GLU A 352 -0.64 13.23 -0.40
CA GLU A 352 -0.29 12.11 0.49
C GLU A 352 -0.89 12.30 1.91
N LEU A 353 -1.28 11.20 2.57
CA LEU A 353 -2.04 11.23 3.82
C LEU A 353 -1.36 12.05 4.94
N GLY A 354 -0.06 11.81 5.17
CA GLY A 354 0.73 12.50 6.17
C GLY A 354 0.93 13.98 5.84
N GLU A 355 1.23 14.32 4.58
CA GLU A 355 1.31 15.70 4.11
C GLU A 355 -0.03 16.43 4.30
N PHE A 356 -1.14 15.81 3.91
CA PHE A 356 -2.48 16.37 4.08
C PHE A 356 -2.77 16.66 5.55
N TYR A 357 -2.46 15.72 6.44
CA TYR A 357 -2.66 15.89 7.87
C TYR A 357 -1.78 17.02 8.46
N ILE A 358 -0.49 17.07 8.08
CA ILE A 358 0.44 18.12 8.51
C ILE A 358 -0.02 19.51 8.06
N ARG A 359 -0.44 19.65 6.79
CA ARG A 359 -0.99 20.90 6.26
C ARG A 359 -2.22 21.34 7.04
N SER A 360 -3.10 20.39 7.36
CA SER A 360 -4.32 20.65 8.14
C SER A 360 -4.03 21.10 9.57
N LEU A 361 -3.05 20.48 10.24
CA LEU A 361 -2.60 20.91 11.57
C LEU A 361 -2.08 22.36 11.54
N ILE A 362 -1.17 22.66 10.61
CA ILE A 362 -0.56 24.00 10.54
C ILE A 362 -1.58 25.06 10.12
N ALA A 363 -2.49 24.75 9.20
CA ALA A 363 -3.54 25.68 8.77
C ALA A 363 -4.50 26.09 9.91
N SER A 364 -4.63 25.25 10.95
CA SER A 364 -5.44 25.55 12.13
C SER A 364 -4.74 26.46 13.17
N CYS A 365 -3.45 26.76 12.96
CA CYS A 365 -2.62 27.53 13.88
C CYS A 365 -2.39 28.97 13.39
N ASP A 366 -2.27 29.91 14.33
CA ASP A 366 -1.70 31.23 14.05
C ASP A 366 -0.17 31.10 13.89
N LEU A 367 0.40 31.75 12.88
CA LEU A 367 1.85 31.74 12.60
C LEU A 367 2.48 33.15 12.72
N SER A 368 1.75 34.12 13.27
CA SER A 368 2.16 35.52 13.36
C SER A 368 3.37 35.77 14.28
N SER A 369 3.60 34.89 15.26
CA SER A 369 4.68 35.03 16.24
C SER A 369 5.58 33.79 16.29
N ALA A 370 6.84 33.97 16.72
CA ALA A 370 7.77 32.85 16.92
C ALA A 370 7.22 31.81 17.92
N LEU A 371 6.51 32.26 18.96
CA LEU A 371 5.88 31.37 19.94
C LEU A 371 4.73 30.56 19.31
N SER A 372 3.93 31.17 18.44
CA SER A 372 2.84 30.48 17.74
C SER A 372 3.40 29.44 16.75
N LYS A 373 4.50 29.75 16.05
CA LYS A 373 5.22 28.79 15.19
C LYS A 373 5.79 27.61 15.98
N GLN A 374 6.35 27.85 17.17
CA GLN A 374 6.83 26.79 18.05
C GLN A 374 5.68 25.85 18.47
N LYS A 375 4.52 26.40 18.85
CA LYS A 375 3.33 25.58 19.18
C LYS A 375 2.84 24.76 17.98
N ALA A 376 2.81 25.35 16.78
CA ALA A 376 2.43 24.62 15.57
C ALA A 376 3.40 23.46 15.26
N LEU A 377 4.71 23.69 15.44
CA LEU A 377 5.72 22.63 15.32
C LEU A 377 5.49 21.51 16.34
N GLU A 378 5.17 21.84 17.59
CA GLU A 378 4.89 20.85 18.64
C GLU A 378 3.68 19.97 18.29
N GLU A 379 2.61 20.53 17.72
CA GLU A 379 1.46 19.73 17.25
C GLU A 379 1.85 18.78 16.11
N VAL A 380 2.64 19.24 15.15
CA VAL A 380 3.18 18.37 14.08
C VAL A 380 4.07 17.27 14.67
N GLN A 381 4.92 17.60 15.63
CA GLN A 381 5.82 16.64 16.29
C GLN A 381 5.05 15.56 17.06
N LYS A 382 3.93 15.91 17.73
CA LYS A 382 3.08 14.90 18.40
C LYS A 382 2.64 13.80 17.43
N TYR A 383 2.41 14.16 16.17
CA TYR A 383 2.09 13.22 15.11
C TYR A 383 3.33 12.50 14.56
N THR A 384 4.32 13.24 14.06
CA THR A 384 5.46 12.65 13.35
C THR A 384 6.36 11.79 14.25
N PHE A 385 6.35 12.02 15.56
CA PHE A 385 7.04 11.18 16.54
C PHE A 385 6.45 9.77 16.71
N ASN A 386 5.26 9.51 16.17
CA ASN A 386 4.66 8.18 16.11
C ASN A 386 4.86 7.51 14.73
N LEU A 387 5.49 8.20 13.78
CA LEU A 387 5.85 7.65 12.48
C LEU A 387 7.26 7.04 12.51
N GLU A 388 7.55 6.19 11.53
CA GLU A 388 8.91 5.69 11.33
C GLU A 388 9.86 6.84 10.97
N PRO A 389 11.13 6.83 11.42
CA PRO A 389 12.03 7.96 11.23
C PRO A 389 12.22 8.39 9.78
N LEU A 390 12.20 7.44 8.83
CA LEU A 390 12.32 7.76 7.40
C LEU A 390 11.11 8.58 6.91
N ILE A 391 9.90 8.12 7.25
CA ILE A 391 8.65 8.78 6.89
C ILE A 391 8.56 10.15 7.56
N ALA A 392 8.78 10.20 8.88
CA ALA A 392 8.74 11.44 9.66
C ALA A 392 9.68 12.52 9.09
N ASN A 393 10.93 12.15 8.79
CA ASN A 393 11.94 13.09 8.32
C ASN A 393 11.78 13.46 6.83
N SER A 394 10.98 12.72 6.06
CA SER A 394 10.63 13.12 4.69
C SER A 394 9.82 14.43 4.66
N TYR A 395 9.08 14.73 5.73
CA TYR A 395 8.27 15.95 5.85
C TYR A 395 9.06 17.18 6.33
N THR A 396 10.35 17.07 6.64
CA THR A 396 11.13 18.17 7.23
C THR A 396 11.12 19.43 6.36
N THR A 397 11.33 19.28 5.05
CA THR A 397 11.29 20.40 4.09
C THR A 397 9.90 21.02 4.01
N LEU A 398 8.85 20.19 3.97
CA LEU A 398 7.46 20.64 3.95
C LEU A 398 7.15 21.49 5.20
N VAL A 399 7.45 20.98 6.38
CA VAL A 399 7.18 21.65 7.66
C VAL A 399 7.96 22.95 7.78
N ALA A 400 9.25 22.96 7.41
CA ALA A 400 10.07 24.18 7.43
C ALA A 400 9.48 25.29 6.53
N ASN A 401 9.04 24.92 5.32
CA ASN A 401 8.42 25.85 4.39
C ASN A 401 7.09 26.38 4.90
N LEU A 402 6.22 25.51 5.45
CA LEU A 402 4.92 25.91 5.99
C LEU A 402 5.04 26.83 7.21
N LEU A 403 6.04 26.62 8.06
CA LEU A 403 6.31 27.48 9.23
C LEU A 403 7.13 28.73 8.87
N GLY A 404 7.77 28.76 7.70
CA GLY A 404 8.69 29.81 7.30
C GLY A 404 9.90 29.94 8.25
N VAL A 405 10.55 28.81 8.53
CA VAL A 405 11.74 28.71 9.41
C VAL A 405 12.87 27.94 8.73
N ASN A 406 14.07 27.93 9.32
CA ASN A 406 15.18 27.17 8.74
C ASN A 406 14.93 25.66 8.86
N ILE A 407 15.25 24.90 7.81
CA ILE A 407 15.11 23.44 7.82
C ILE A 407 15.89 22.75 8.95
N ASN A 408 17.02 23.34 9.38
CA ASN A 408 17.85 22.80 10.45
C ASN A 408 17.21 22.94 11.84
N ASP A 409 16.20 23.80 11.99
CA ASP A 409 15.47 23.99 13.24
C ASP A 409 14.33 22.95 13.42
N ILE A 410 14.03 22.19 12.37
CA ILE A 410 12.94 21.21 12.34
C ILE A 410 13.45 19.81 12.73
N LYS A 411 12.83 19.24 13.77
CA LYS A 411 13.06 17.85 14.18
C LYS A 411 11.74 17.10 14.22
N LEU A 412 11.57 16.07 13.38
CA LEU A 412 10.29 15.37 13.23
C LEU A 412 10.28 13.92 13.72
N SER A 413 11.43 13.34 14.08
CA SER A 413 11.50 12.01 14.69
C SER A 413 12.07 12.05 16.11
N LYS A 414 11.58 11.17 17.00
CA LYS A 414 12.18 10.98 18.33
C LYS A 414 13.60 10.44 18.18
N ASN A 415 14.56 11.03 18.89
CA ASN A 415 15.85 10.39 19.11
C ASN A 415 15.64 9.25 20.11
N THR A 416 15.59 8.01 19.66
CA THR A 416 15.91 6.86 20.53
C THR A 416 17.42 6.85 20.78
N ARG A 417 17.91 7.78 21.59
CA ARG A 417 19.26 7.69 22.18
C ARG A 417 19.15 7.06 23.56
N LYS A 418 19.55 5.80 23.71
CA LYS A 418 20.26 5.40 24.93
C LYS A 418 21.50 6.28 25.00
N ASN A 419 21.64 7.03 26.08
CA ASN A 419 22.79 7.89 26.35
C ASN A 419 24.08 7.07 26.30
N ILE A 420 24.93 7.34 25.32
CA ILE A 420 26.38 7.28 25.50
C ILE A 420 26.88 8.67 25.17
N ASN A 421 27.41 9.36 26.18
CA ASN A 421 28.01 10.67 26.04
C ASN A 421 29.20 10.57 25.09
N PHE A 422 29.11 11.24 23.94
CA PHE A 422 30.30 11.67 23.21
C PHE A 422 30.16 13.15 22.85
N THR A 423 31.11 13.90 23.36
CA THR A 423 31.49 15.22 22.88
C THR A 423 31.98 15.12 21.43
N ASN A 424 31.63 16.15 20.64
CA ASN A 424 31.94 16.41 19.23
C ASN A 424 31.14 15.61 18.17
N PRO A 425 30.48 16.29 17.20
CA PRO A 425 29.57 15.64 16.27
C PRO A 425 30.33 15.03 15.10
N ILE A 426 30.50 13.71 15.12
CA ILE A 426 30.77 12.91 13.93
C ILE A 426 29.46 12.30 13.43
N LYS A 427 29.32 12.36 12.11
CA LYS A 427 28.22 11.98 11.23
C LYS A 427 27.72 10.55 11.49
N GLN A 428 26.41 10.34 11.37
CA GLN A 428 25.89 9.08 10.84
C GLN A 428 24.95 9.40 9.68
N SER A 429 25.49 9.18 8.48
CA SER A 429 24.77 9.16 7.23
C SER A 429 24.43 7.71 6.87
N LYS A 430 23.16 7.48 6.56
CA LYS A 430 22.62 6.60 5.50
C LYS A 430 22.74 5.08 5.64
N ILE A 431 21.60 4.41 5.48
CA ILE A 431 21.46 3.33 4.48
C ILE A 431 20.77 3.97 3.27
N ASN A 432 21.56 4.40 2.30
CA ASN A 432 21.07 4.95 1.03
C ASN A 432 22.10 4.84 -0.11
N ASN A 433 23.17 4.04 0.03
CA ASN A 433 24.14 3.79 -1.05
C ASN A 433 24.55 2.31 -1.09
N ILE A 434 23.62 1.41 -1.40
CA ILE A 434 23.92 -0.02 -1.52
C ILE A 434 25.10 -0.25 -2.48
N SER A 435 25.13 0.41 -3.64
CA SER A 435 26.26 0.31 -4.60
C SER A 435 27.61 0.78 -4.08
N GLU A 436 27.63 1.67 -3.09
CA GLU A 436 28.88 2.09 -2.45
C GLU A 436 29.39 1.00 -1.51
N LEU A 437 28.49 0.41 -0.72
CA LEU A 437 28.82 -0.70 0.18
C LEU A 437 29.21 -1.98 -0.59
N GLU A 438 28.58 -2.25 -1.74
CA GLU A 438 28.97 -3.33 -2.67
C GLU A 438 30.42 -3.16 -3.14
N LEU A 439 30.82 -1.93 -3.50
CA LEU A 439 32.19 -1.62 -3.91
C LEU A 439 33.17 -1.70 -2.74
N LEU A 440 32.82 -1.17 -1.57
CA LEU A 440 33.68 -1.22 -0.39
C LEU A 440 33.92 -2.66 0.07
N LYS A 441 32.89 -3.51 0.01
CA LYS A 441 33.02 -4.95 0.29
C LYS A 441 33.95 -5.63 -0.71
N PHE A 442 33.79 -5.35 -2.01
CA PHE A 442 34.70 -5.85 -3.03
C PHE A 442 36.16 -5.43 -2.79
N LEU A 443 36.40 -4.16 -2.44
CA LEU A 443 37.75 -3.64 -2.12
C LEU A 443 38.37 -4.34 -0.92
N TYR A 444 37.58 -4.64 0.11
CA TYR A 444 38.04 -5.34 1.30
C TYR A 444 38.38 -6.81 1.03
N GLU A 445 37.56 -7.47 0.21
CA GLU A 445 37.74 -8.89 -0.15
C GLU A 445 38.88 -9.09 -1.18
N ASN A 446 39.24 -8.05 -1.95
CA ASN A 446 40.25 -8.09 -3.01
C ASN A 446 41.28 -6.97 -2.82
N ASN A 447 42.12 -7.08 -1.79
CA ASN A 447 43.07 -6.04 -1.36
C ASN A 447 44.03 -5.55 -2.47
N GLU A 448 44.33 -6.38 -3.46
CA GLU A 448 45.13 -6.02 -4.65
C GLU A 448 44.49 -4.87 -5.46
N THR A 449 43.18 -4.70 -5.39
CA THR A 449 42.45 -3.63 -6.10
C THR A 449 42.52 -2.27 -5.40
N ILE A 450 43.04 -2.19 -4.16
CA ILE A 450 43.23 -0.94 -3.43
C ILE A 450 44.19 0.01 -4.16
N GLY A 451 45.25 -0.54 -4.77
CA GLY A 451 46.19 0.25 -5.57
C GLY A 451 45.49 0.91 -6.77
N LEU A 452 44.65 0.13 -7.45
CA LEU A 452 43.85 0.61 -8.57
C LEU A 452 42.81 1.64 -8.11
N PHE A 453 42.09 1.41 -7.02
CA PHE A 453 41.15 2.39 -6.45
C PHE A 453 41.75 3.78 -6.28
N LYS A 454 42.96 3.86 -5.70
CA LYS A 454 43.67 5.13 -5.47
C LYS A 454 44.02 5.90 -6.74
N LEU A 455 44.05 5.21 -7.89
CA LEU A 455 44.28 5.85 -9.19
C LEU A 455 42.99 6.35 -9.84
N LEU A 456 41.83 5.78 -9.49
CA LEU A 456 40.56 6.02 -10.19
C LEU A 456 39.57 6.85 -9.39
N SER A 457 39.76 6.96 -8.08
CA SER A 457 38.85 7.63 -7.17
C SER A 457 39.58 8.14 -5.94
N ALA A 458 38.92 9.02 -5.19
CA ALA A 458 39.37 9.44 -3.88
C ALA A 458 38.37 9.06 -2.78
N LYS A 459 38.87 8.95 -1.55
CA LYS A 459 38.03 8.63 -0.38
C LYS A 459 36.91 9.65 -0.24
N GLU A 460 37.14 10.93 -0.56
CA GLU A 460 36.18 12.03 -0.45
C GLU A 460 34.92 11.84 -1.30
N TYR A 461 34.98 10.98 -2.32
CA TYR A 461 33.85 10.65 -3.18
C TYR A 461 32.83 9.72 -2.50
N PHE A 462 33.25 9.04 -1.43
CA PHE A 462 32.46 8.07 -0.69
C PHE A 462 31.70 8.72 0.46
N LEU A 463 30.59 8.14 0.87
CA LEU A 463 29.79 8.62 2.00
C LEU A 463 30.18 7.91 3.30
N HIS A 464 30.56 6.63 3.23
CA HIS A 464 31.09 5.84 4.35
C HIS A 464 32.60 6.03 4.47
N GLN A 465 33.00 7.25 4.86
CA GLN A 465 34.42 7.65 4.97
C GLN A 465 35.21 6.77 5.94
N ASP A 466 34.61 6.37 7.05
CA ASP A 466 35.27 5.58 8.09
C ASP A 466 35.56 4.16 7.60
N ILE A 467 34.58 3.52 6.96
CA ILE A 467 34.75 2.21 6.29
C ILE A 467 35.79 2.30 5.17
N THR A 468 35.68 3.31 4.31
CA THR A 468 36.65 3.54 3.21
C THR A 468 38.06 3.70 3.75
N LYS A 469 38.24 4.50 4.81
CA LYS A 469 39.53 4.70 5.46
C LYS A 469 40.08 3.39 6.06
N ALA A 470 39.24 2.63 6.77
CA ALA A 470 39.65 1.36 7.36
C ALA A 470 40.13 0.36 6.30
N ILE A 471 39.45 0.29 5.15
CA ILE A 471 39.87 -0.55 4.01
C ILE A 471 41.19 -0.06 3.42
N LEU A 472 41.35 1.24 3.17
CA LEU A 472 42.58 1.81 2.60
C LEU A 472 43.79 1.67 3.53
N GLU A 473 43.56 1.61 4.84
CA GLU A 473 44.55 1.32 5.89
C GLU A 473 44.73 -0.20 6.14
N GLN A 474 44.03 -1.05 5.39
CA GLN A 474 44.09 -2.51 5.48
C GLN A 474 43.82 -3.03 6.91
N LYS A 475 42.82 -2.43 7.59
CA LYS A 475 42.37 -2.91 8.89
C LYS A 475 41.75 -4.30 8.77
N ASN A 476 41.90 -5.13 9.81
CA ASN A 476 41.31 -6.46 9.85
C ASN A 476 39.85 -6.42 10.34
N PHE A 477 39.19 -7.58 10.36
CA PHE A 477 37.77 -7.72 10.75
C PHE A 477 37.48 -7.34 12.22
N GLU A 478 38.50 -7.12 13.06
CA GLU A 478 38.27 -6.63 14.43
C GLU A 478 37.93 -5.13 14.46
N ASP A 479 38.31 -4.38 13.41
CA ASP A 479 37.99 -2.97 13.29
C ASP A 479 36.47 -2.77 13.19
N PRO A 480 35.87 -1.90 14.04
CA PRO A 480 34.43 -1.68 14.05
C PRO A 480 33.85 -1.28 12.68
N SER A 481 34.60 -0.51 11.90
CA SER A 481 34.15 -0.02 10.58
C SER A 481 34.10 -1.15 9.56
N ILE A 482 34.98 -2.14 9.68
CA ILE A 482 34.98 -3.33 8.84
C ILE A 482 33.83 -4.26 9.24
N ARG A 483 33.51 -4.41 10.53
CA ARG A 483 32.34 -5.20 10.95
C ARG A 483 31.04 -4.57 10.48
N GLU A 484 30.92 -3.25 10.59
CA GLU A 484 29.76 -2.49 10.10
C GLU A 484 29.47 -2.78 8.62
N LEU A 485 30.50 -2.91 7.77
CA LEU A 485 30.35 -3.27 6.36
C LEU A 485 29.63 -4.62 6.15
N TYR A 486 29.75 -5.56 7.07
CA TYR A 486 29.15 -6.90 7.00
C TYR A 486 27.82 -7.02 7.75
N GLU A 487 27.39 -6.01 8.51
CA GLU A 487 26.09 -5.97 9.20
C GLU A 487 24.93 -5.57 8.26
N PHE A 488 25.24 -5.01 7.10
CA PHE A 488 24.24 -4.62 6.10
C PHE A 488 23.71 -5.86 5.35
N GLU A 489 22.49 -6.30 5.72
CA GLU A 489 21.76 -7.32 4.98
C GLU A 489 21.38 -6.82 3.56
N ASN A 490 21.55 -7.68 2.54
CA ASN A 490 21.25 -7.44 1.11
C ASN A 490 22.30 -6.74 0.23
N ILE A 491 23.58 -6.68 0.62
CA ILE A 491 24.68 -6.27 -0.29
C ILE A 491 25.01 -7.41 -1.28
N LYS A 492 24.95 -7.15 -2.59
CA LYS A 492 25.44 -8.10 -3.61
C LYS A 492 26.97 -8.07 -3.70
N ASN A 493 27.59 -9.20 -3.97
CA ASN A 493 29.02 -9.23 -4.27
C ASN A 493 29.25 -8.79 -5.73
N LEU A 494 30.16 -7.83 -5.93
CA LEU A 494 30.72 -7.58 -7.27
C LEU A 494 31.65 -8.75 -7.62
N ASN A 495 31.54 -9.30 -8.82
CA ASN A 495 32.16 -10.58 -9.15
C ASN A 495 33.42 -10.47 -10.02
N ASN A 496 33.70 -9.29 -10.57
CA ASN A 496 34.79 -9.09 -11.53
C ASN A 496 35.24 -7.61 -11.59
N LEU A 497 36.37 -7.37 -12.29
CA LEU A 497 36.96 -6.05 -12.47
C LEU A 497 36.05 -5.09 -13.25
N GLU A 498 35.23 -5.57 -14.18
CA GLU A 498 34.29 -4.76 -14.94
C GLU A 498 33.22 -4.13 -14.04
N GLU A 499 32.57 -4.95 -13.22
CA GLU A 499 31.59 -4.51 -12.21
C GLU A 499 32.20 -3.50 -11.23
N PHE A 500 33.46 -3.72 -10.82
CA PHE A 500 34.21 -2.78 -10.00
C PHE A 500 34.39 -1.41 -10.69
N LEU A 501 34.87 -1.38 -11.94
CA LEU A 501 35.08 -0.13 -12.68
C LEU A 501 33.78 0.63 -12.96
N TYR A 502 32.69 -0.10 -13.24
CA TYR A 502 31.36 0.49 -13.41
C TYR A 502 30.85 1.12 -12.11
N ALA A 503 31.08 0.44 -10.98
CA ALA A 503 30.72 0.97 -9.67
C ALA A 503 31.53 2.24 -9.33
N ILE A 504 32.83 2.30 -9.66
CA ILE A 504 33.65 3.51 -9.53
C ILE A 504 33.05 4.68 -10.33
N CYS A 505 32.70 4.46 -11.60
CA CYS A 505 32.08 5.50 -12.44
C CYS A 505 30.81 6.08 -11.78
N LYS A 506 29.95 5.18 -11.27
CA LYS A 506 28.67 5.54 -10.66
C LYS A 506 28.87 6.32 -9.35
N ILE A 507 29.79 5.92 -8.50
CA ILE A 507 30.08 6.58 -7.22
C ILE A 507 30.70 7.96 -7.44
N ASN A 508 31.68 8.06 -8.34
CA ASN A 508 32.30 9.34 -8.69
C ASN A 508 31.25 10.33 -9.24
N LEU A 509 30.36 9.87 -10.13
CA LEU A 509 29.22 10.68 -10.60
C LEU A 509 28.29 11.11 -9.46
N ALA A 510 27.95 10.18 -8.56
CA ALA A 510 27.06 10.46 -7.42
C ALA A 510 27.64 11.53 -6.49
N TYR A 511 28.96 11.55 -6.28
CA TYR A 511 29.65 12.60 -5.54
C TYR A 511 29.42 13.98 -6.16
N PHE A 512 29.71 14.15 -7.46
CA PHE A 512 29.52 15.44 -8.14
C PHE A 512 28.05 15.85 -8.27
N ASN A 513 27.11 14.91 -8.31
CA ASN A 513 25.67 15.21 -8.27
C ASN A 513 25.22 15.80 -6.92
N LYS A 514 25.92 15.48 -5.83
CA LYS A 514 25.57 15.94 -4.48
C LYS A 514 26.10 17.34 -4.15
N LEU A 515 27.11 17.82 -4.89
CA LEU A 515 27.68 19.15 -4.65
C LEU A 515 26.64 20.24 -4.99
N LYS A 516 26.37 21.14 -4.01
CA LYS A 516 25.38 22.23 -4.15
C LYS A 516 25.78 23.28 -5.19
N SER A 517 27.09 23.48 -5.35
CA SER A 517 27.69 24.33 -6.37
C SER A 517 28.93 23.62 -6.92
N LEU A 518 29.15 23.76 -8.23
CA LEU A 518 30.28 23.16 -8.94
C LEU A 518 31.12 24.30 -9.54
N ASN A 519 32.43 24.25 -9.36
CA ASN A 519 33.33 25.03 -10.22
C ASN A 519 33.42 24.39 -11.62
N LEU A 520 34.02 25.08 -12.58
CA LEU A 520 34.06 24.64 -13.98
C LEU A 520 34.74 23.26 -14.12
N LYS A 521 35.87 23.05 -13.43
CA LYS A 521 36.57 21.74 -13.38
C LYS A 521 35.67 20.61 -12.89
N GLN A 522 34.98 20.83 -11.77
CA GLN A 522 34.05 19.85 -11.20
C GLN A 522 32.85 19.62 -12.13
N ALA A 523 32.39 20.65 -12.84
CA ALA A 523 31.33 20.53 -13.83
C ALA A 523 31.76 19.67 -15.03
N PHE A 524 32.99 19.84 -15.55
CA PHE A 524 33.53 18.97 -16.60
C PHE A 524 33.68 17.52 -16.14
N LYS A 525 34.29 17.29 -14.96
CA LYS A 525 34.40 15.92 -14.39
C LYS A 525 33.03 15.27 -14.25
N LYS A 526 32.02 16.00 -13.75
CA LYS A 526 30.63 15.54 -13.67
C LYS A 526 30.07 15.13 -15.04
N GLN A 527 30.26 15.95 -16.06
CA GLN A 527 29.77 15.65 -17.41
C GLN A 527 30.45 14.42 -18.01
N ILE A 528 31.75 14.27 -17.80
CA ILE A 528 32.52 13.11 -18.24
C ILE A 528 32.00 11.83 -17.57
N TYR A 529 31.89 11.80 -16.24
CA TYR A 529 31.36 10.63 -15.53
C TYR A 529 29.92 10.31 -15.94
N ASN A 530 29.10 11.33 -16.22
CA ASN A 530 27.74 11.13 -16.73
C ASN A 530 27.74 10.46 -18.11
N LEU A 531 28.61 10.91 -19.03
CA LEU A 531 28.74 10.30 -20.35
C LEU A 531 29.20 8.85 -20.29
N LEU A 532 30.19 8.55 -19.44
CA LEU A 532 30.64 7.18 -19.20
C LEU A 532 29.48 6.34 -18.67
N ASN A 533 28.86 6.74 -17.55
CA ASN A 533 27.76 6.01 -16.92
C ASN A 533 26.59 5.70 -17.88
N GLN A 534 26.30 6.58 -18.85
CA GLN A 534 25.23 6.37 -19.85
C GLN A 534 25.64 5.48 -21.04
N ASN A 535 26.93 5.31 -21.31
CA ASN A 535 27.42 4.73 -22.56
C ASN A 535 28.42 3.57 -22.40
N LEU A 536 28.83 3.17 -21.19
CA LEU A 536 29.82 2.09 -20.97
C LEU A 536 29.54 0.82 -21.79
N GLU A 537 28.31 0.30 -21.75
CA GLU A 537 27.89 -0.87 -22.55
C GLU A 537 28.01 -0.67 -24.07
N LYS A 538 27.79 0.55 -24.56
CA LYS A 538 27.92 0.87 -25.99
C LYS A 538 29.39 1.04 -26.37
N ILE A 539 30.18 1.65 -25.49
CA ILE A 539 31.63 1.82 -25.66
C ILE A 539 32.30 0.46 -25.69
N LYS A 540 31.96 -0.45 -24.77
CA LYS A 540 32.48 -1.82 -24.73
C LYS A 540 32.36 -2.53 -26.07
N LYS A 541 31.21 -2.39 -26.75
CA LYS A 541 30.96 -2.99 -28.08
C LYS A 541 31.85 -2.47 -29.21
N SER A 542 32.57 -1.36 -29.01
CA SER A 542 33.53 -0.83 -30.00
C SER A 542 34.92 -1.46 -29.89
N TYR A 543 35.15 -2.30 -28.88
CA TYR A 543 36.42 -3.00 -28.66
C TYR A 543 36.35 -4.44 -29.14
N GLN A 544 37.49 -4.95 -29.61
CA GLN A 544 37.63 -6.34 -30.07
C GLN A 544 37.80 -7.34 -28.92
N ASN A 545 38.29 -6.88 -27.77
CA ASN A 545 38.57 -7.68 -26.59
C ASN A 545 38.21 -6.88 -25.32
N ASP A 546 37.51 -7.53 -24.39
CA ASP A 546 37.13 -6.98 -23.09
C ASP A 546 38.34 -6.50 -22.28
N GLU A 547 39.48 -7.19 -22.36
CA GLU A 547 40.71 -6.78 -21.65
C GLU A 547 41.22 -5.40 -22.12
N VAL A 548 41.18 -5.16 -23.43
CA VAL A 548 41.58 -3.88 -24.04
C VAL A 548 40.63 -2.77 -23.61
N PHE A 549 39.32 -3.06 -23.56
CA PHE A 549 38.32 -2.13 -23.05
C PHE A 549 38.56 -1.77 -21.59
N LEU A 550 38.78 -2.74 -20.72
CA LEU A 550 39.00 -2.50 -19.29
C LEU A 550 40.27 -1.67 -19.06
N ASN A 551 41.37 -1.95 -19.77
CA ASN A 551 42.59 -1.16 -19.69
C ASN A 551 42.38 0.30 -20.14
N HIS A 552 41.64 0.52 -21.23
CA HIS A 552 41.33 1.88 -21.68
C HIS A 552 40.38 2.60 -20.71
N LEU A 553 39.41 1.90 -20.12
CA LEU A 553 38.51 2.47 -19.13
C LEU A 553 39.28 2.88 -17.86
N ILE A 554 40.26 2.08 -17.43
CA ILE A 554 41.16 2.40 -16.33
C ILE A 554 41.92 3.69 -16.62
N GLU A 555 42.56 3.80 -17.79
CA GLU A 555 43.32 5.01 -18.14
C GLU A 555 42.40 6.24 -18.26
N VAL A 556 41.18 6.09 -18.80
CA VAL A 556 40.19 7.17 -18.83
C VAL A 556 39.80 7.63 -17.43
N LEU A 557 39.42 6.72 -16.53
CA LEU A 557 39.01 7.09 -15.18
C LEU A 557 40.15 7.72 -14.39
N LYS A 558 41.37 7.18 -14.53
CA LYS A 558 42.60 7.74 -13.97
C LYS A 558 42.85 9.16 -14.46
N SER A 559 42.70 9.38 -15.76
CA SER A 559 42.85 10.70 -16.38
C SER A 559 41.87 11.72 -15.81
N VAL A 560 40.59 11.36 -15.75
CA VAL A 560 39.55 12.24 -15.18
C VAL A 560 39.81 12.50 -13.70
N HIS A 561 40.37 11.53 -12.98
CA HIS A 561 40.74 11.69 -11.59
C HIS A 561 41.84 12.74 -11.41
N PHE A 562 42.95 12.62 -12.15
CA PHE A 562 44.16 13.44 -11.99
C PHE A 562 44.16 14.79 -12.74
N LEU A 563 43.41 14.93 -13.83
CA LEU A 563 43.32 16.21 -14.55
C LEU A 563 42.74 17.29 -13.63
N ASP A 564 43.42 18.43 -13.51
CA ASP A 564 43.03 19.53 -12.62
C ASP A 564 43.10 20.92 -13.28
N ASP A 565 43.19 20.97 -14.60
CA ASP A 565 43.09 22.17 -15.42
C ASP A 565 41.82 22.13 -16.30
N GLU A 566 41.22 23.31 -16.52
CA GLU A 566 39.93 23.46 -17.21
C GLU A 566 40.02 23.10 -18.70
N GLU A 567 41.10 23.52 -19.36
CA GLU A 567 41.33 23.33 -20.81
C GLU A 567 41.47 21.85 -21.17
N SER A 568 42.27 21.08 -20.41
CA SER A 568 42.44 19.65 -20.65
C SER A 568 41.16 18.87 -20.36
N LEU A 569 40.39 19.24 -19.33
CA LEU A 569 39.11 18.61 -19.01
C LEU A 569 38.05 18.88 -20.08
N GLU A 570 38.02 20.10 -20.63
CA GLU A 570 37.15 20.45 -21.75
C GLU A 570 37.53 19.70 -23.03
N LEU A 571 38.82 19.69 -23.38
CA LEU A 571 39.33 18.95 -24.53
C LEU A 571 39.03 17.46 -24.41
N PHE A 572 39.24 16.89 -23.23
CA PHE A 572 38.92 15.49 -22.94
C PHE A 572 37.43 15.21 -23.14
N LEU A 573 36.55 16.05 -22.57
CA LEU A 573 35.10 15.91 -22.69
C LEU A 573 34.67 15.94 -24.16
N ASN A 574 35.18 16.90 -24.95
CA ASN A 574 34.87 17.04 -26.37
C ASN A 574 35.34 15.82 -27.18
N ARG A 575 36.55 15.30 -26.92
CA ARG A 575 37.08 14.09 -27.56
C ARG A 575 36.24 12.85 -27.19
N LEU A 576 35.86 12.70 -25.92
CA LEU A 576 35.03 11.60 -25.46
C LEU A 576 33.65 11.61 -26.14
N GLN A 577 33.00 12.78 -26.23
CA GLN A 577 31.73 12.93 -26.93
C GLN A 577 31.84 12.55 -28.41
N LYS A 578 32.91 13.01 -29.09
CA LYS A 578 33.18 12.68 -30.49
C LYS A 578 33.41 11.17 -30.68
N ASN A 579 34.22 10.54 -29.84
CA ASN A 579 34.51 9.11 -29.93
C ASN A 579 33.26 8.25 -29.70
N ILE A 580 32.41 8.61 -28.72
CA ILE A 580 31.13 7.93 -28.49
C ILE A 580 30.21 8.08 -29.71
N LYS A 581 30.15 9.28 -30.31
CA LYS A 581 29.33 9.54 -31.50
C LYS A 581 29.83 8.76 -32.73
N ASP A 582 31.14 8.73 -32.93
CA ASP A 582 31.79 8.05 -34.06
C ASP A 582 31.96 6.54 -33.83
N LYS A 583 31.50 6.01 -32.68
CA LYS A 583 31.66 4.61 -32.25
C LYS A 583 33.12 4.14 -32.28
N LYS A 584 34.04 5.03 -31.91
CA LYS A 584 35.47 4.76 -31.80
C LYS A 584 35.84 4.39 -30.36
N ALA A 585 36.94 3.67 -30.22
CA ALA A 585 37.55 3.41 -28.92
C ALA A 585 37.85 4.72 -28.18
N ILE A 586 37.67 4.70 -26.86
CA ILE A 586 38.05 5.79 -25.96
C ILE A 586 39.58 5.79 -25.84
N TYR A 587 40.25 6.69 -26.57
CA TYR A 587 41.69 6.89 -26.46
C TYR A 587 41.98 8.13 -25.62
N TYR A 588 42.92 7.98 -24.68
CA TYR A 588 43.53 9.09 -23.95
C TYR A 588 45.03 9.06 -24.24
N ASN A 589 45.46 9.84 -25.23
CA ASN A 589 46.87 10.18 -25.37
C ASN A 589 46.94 11.67 -25.70
N PHE A 590 47.62 12.44 -24.84
CA PHE A 590 47.87 13.86 -25.09
C PHE A 590 49.04 14.06 -26.08
N GLU A 591 49.84 13.02 -26.33
CA GLU A 591 51.11 13.12 -27.07
C GLU A 591 51.03 12.83 -28.58
N GLU A 592 49.91 12.31 -29.11
CA GLU A 592 49.82 11.87 -30.52
C GLU A 592 49.04 12.81 -31.47
N GLU A 593 48.79 14.07 -31.08
CA GLU A 593 48.37 15.11 -32.04
C GLU A 593 49.13 16.41 -31.76
N VAL A 594 50.43 16.40 -32.08
CA VAL A 594 51.13 17.62 -32.50
C VAL A 594 50.63 17.95 -33.91
N PHE A 595 50.12 19.16 -34.12
CA PHE A 595 49.87 19.71 -35.46
C PHE A 595 51.19 19.93 -36.21
#